data_AF-A0A1Y5FPL9-F1
#
_entry.id   AF-A0A1Y5FPL9-F1
#
_cell.length_a   1.000
_cell.length_b   1.000
_cell.length_c   1.000
_cell.angle_alpha   90.00
_cell.angle_beta   90.00
_cell.angle_gamma   90.00
#
_symmetry.space_group_name_H-M   'P 1'
#
loop_
_entity.id
_entity.type
_entity.pdbx_description
1 polymer ?
#
loop_
_entity_poly.entity_id
_entity_poly.type
_entity_poly.pdbx_seq_one_letter_code
_entity_poly.pdbx_strand_id
1 'polypeptide(L)'
;GDGASCGNAGAIAATEIVPFALPGLWKDVPRWLLDPLGPLSLRLSYLPQFLPWLYLFLKSSNQQKVEETTKVMAAFVQNAFEDYKPLLGNAGIQNLLKKEGSLVVYKSERGRAKDSYFWDLSKRNGVEFNLLNREEILDREPALGKQAHCGIYQPNWGHFANPAELVKGLAKEFKNRGGTHLTDEVEALEYKDNKPRIARTKEGQTLEFDHLVIAAGAWSARLAKKLGDTFILDTERGYNTTLPTPGVELNNMVMFAEDKFVATPMN
;
A
#
# COMPACT_ATOMS: atom_id res chain seq x y z
N GLY A 1 16.03 5.27 2.96
CA GLY A 1 15.06 4.18 2.68
C GLY A 1 14.61 3.51 3.96
N ASP A 2 14.81 4.16 5.10
CA ASP A 2 14.88 3.50 6.41
C ASP A 2 13.59 3.69 7.22
N GLY A 3 12.55 4.24 6.57
CA GLY A 3 11.17 4.31 7.07
C GLY A 3 10.32 3.15 6.52
N ALA A 4 9.18 3.47 5.91
CA ALA A 4 8.23 2.46 5.41
C ALA A 4 8.83 1.45 4.39
N SER A 5 9.92 1.81 3.70
CA SER A 5 10.60 0.92 2.75
C SER A 5 11.73 0.09 3.36
N CYS A 6 12.06 0.27 4.64
CA CYS A 6 13.07 -0.54 5.33
C CYS A 6 12.59 -1.97 5.59
N GLY A 7 11.27 -2.15 5.65
CA GLY A 7 10.61 -3.43 5.80
C GLY A 7 9.15 -3.25 5.37
N ASN A 8 8.76 -3.96 4.30
CA ASN A 8 7.39 -4.17 3.85
C ASN A 8 7.37 -5.35 2.88
N ALA A 9 6.18 -5.77 2.45
CA ALA A 9 5.98 -6.93 1.57
C ALA A 9 6.43 -6.71 0.11
N GLY A 10 6.96 -5.54 -0.24
CA GLY A 10 7.41 -5.19 -1.59
C GLY A 10 6.32 -5.12 -2.66
N ALA A 11 5.06 -5.34 -2.30
CA ALA A 11 3.96 -5.53 -3.22
C ALA A 11 3.73 -4.33 -4.15
N ILE A 12 3.55 -4.64 -5.43
CA ILE A 12 2.94 -3.75 -6.42
C ILE A 12 1.50 -4.21 -6.57
N ALA A 13 0.60 -3.53 -5.88
CA ALA A 13 -0.82 -3.86 -5.78
C ALA A 13 -1.61 -3.44 -7.04
N ALA A 14 -1.13 -3.82 -8.23
CA ALA A 14 -1.69 -3.41 -9.52
C ALA A 14 -3.13 -3.92 -9.76
N THR A 15 -3.61 -4.86 -8.95
CA THR A 15 -4.97 -5.41 -9.02
C THR A 15 -5.82 -5.05 -7.80
N GLU A 16 -5.29 -4.30 -6.81
CA GLU A 16 -6.03 -3.84 -5.64
C GLU A 16 -6.78 -2.54 -5.93
N ILE A 17 -7.87 -2.68 -6.67
CA ILE A 17 -8.64 -1.53 -7.16
C ILE A 17 -9.89 -1.25 -6.30
N VAL A 18 -10.32 -2.22 -5.50
CA VAL A 18 -11.50 -2.07 -4.66
C VAL A 18 -11.10 -1.35 -3.36
N PRO A 19 -11.77 -0.24 -2.99
CA PRO A 19 -11.41 0.51 -1.80
C PRO A 19 -11.71 -0.27 -0.52
N PHE A 20 -10.90 -0.02 0.51
CA PHE A 20 -11.07 -0.62 1.84
C PHE A 20 -12.42 -0.27 2.50
N ALA A 21 -12.98 0.90 2.19
CA ALA A 21 -14.26 1.40 2.69
C ALA A 21 -15.46 0.65 2.08
N LEU A 22 -15.59 -0.66 2.35
CA LEU A 22 -16.64 -1.49 1.78
C LEU A 22 -18.02 -1.23 2.42
N PRO A 23 -19.12 -1.44 1.67
CA PRO A 23 -20.47 -1.36 2.23
C PRO A 23 -20.67 -2.33 3.39
N GLY A 24 -21.12 -1.78 4.53
CA GLY A 24 -21.41 -2.56 5.72
C GLY A 24 -20.23 -2.85 6.65
N LEU A 25 -19.00 -2.42 6.31
CA LEU A 25 -17.81 -2.59 7.16
C LEU A 25 -18.01 -2.03 8.57
N TRP A 26 -18.76 -0.92 8.68
CA TRP A 26 -19.09 -0.29 9.96
C TRP A 26 -19.80 -1.22 10.95
N LYS A 27 -20.44 -2.30 10.47
CA LYS A 27 -21.11 -3.30 11.33
C LYS A 27 -20.10 -4.16 12.10
N ASP A 28 -18.89 -4.32 11.57
CA ASP A 28 -17.82 -5.07 12.22
C ASP A 28 -17.03 -4.22 13.22
N VAL A 29 -17.03 -2.89 13.07
CA VAL A 29 -16.27 -1.94 13.91
C VAL A 29 -16.52 -2.12 15.41
N PRO A 30 -17.77 -2.22 15.93
CA PRO A 30 -18.00 -2.41 17.35
C PRO A 30 -17.37 -3.72 17.87
N ARG A 31 -17.48 -4.80 17.09
CA ARG A 31 -16.89 -6.09 17.44
C ARG A 31 -15.36 -6.00 17.46
N TRP A 32 -14.75 -5.33 16.49
CA TRP A 32 -13.30 -5.17 16.42
C TRP A 32 -12.74 -4.32 17.58
N LEU A 33 -13.44 -3.27 17.99
CA LEU A 33 -13.02 -2.43 19.12
C LEU A 33 -13.11 -3.15 20.48
N LEU A 34 -14.02 -4.14 20.60
CA LEU A 34 -14.20 -4.94 21.81
C LEU A 34 -13.27 -6.16 21.86
N ASP A 35 -12.77 -6.61 20.71
CA ASP A 35 -11.85 -7.73 20.61
C ASP A 35 -10.41 -7.27 20.89
N PRO A 36 -9.74 -7.73 21.97
CA PRO A 36 -8.36 -7.35 22.26
C PRO A 36 -7.36 -7.82 21.20
N LEU A 37 -7.73 -8.79 20.36
CA LEU A 37 -6.99 -9.25 19.19
C LEU A 37 -7.63 -8.79 17.87
N GLY A 38 -8.61 -7.88 17.96
CA GLY A 38 -9.30 -7.33 16.82
C GLY A 38 -8.39 -6.48 15.93
N PRO A 39 -8.73 -6.32 14.65
CA PRO A 39 -7.92 -5.58 13.68
C PRO A 39 -7.97 -4.05 13.87
N LEU A 40 -8.76 -3.54 14.83
CA LEU A 40 -8.94 -2.11 15.07
C LEU A 40 -8.70 -1.77 16.54
N SER A 41 -7.66 -0.98 16.80
CA SER A 41 -7.37 -0.43 18.12
C SER A 41 -7.43 1.10 18.08
N LEU A 42 -8.32 1.69 18.88
CA LEU A 42 -8.48 3.14 18.96
C LEU A 42 -8.33 3.62 20.41
N ARG A 43 -7.45 4.59 20.63
CA ARG A 43 -7.34 5.26 21.93
C ARG A 43 -8.50 6.24 22.07
N LEU A 44 -9.30 6.14 23.12
CA LEU A 44 -10.46 7.02 23.36
C LEU A 44 -10.07 8.51 23.33
N SER A 45 -8.90 8.86 23.86
CA SER A 45 -8.38 10.23 23.84
C SER A 45 -8.10 10.77 22.43
N TYR A 46 -7.91 9.91 21.43
CA TYR A 46 -7.67 10.27 20.04
C TYR A 46 -8.97 10.42 19.23
N LEU A 47 -10.08 9.90 19.74
CA LEU A 47 -11.35 9.86 19.02
C LEU A 47 -11.79 11.25 18.50
N PRO A 48 -11.75 12.35 19.28
CA PRO A 48 -12.16 13.66 18.77
C PRO A 48 -11.39 14.12 17.52
N GLN A 49 -10.09 13.80 17.46
CA GLN A 49 -9.25 14.11 16.30
C GLN A 49 -9.54 13.19 15.11
N PHE A 50 -9.90 11.94 15.37
CA PHE A 50 -10.21 10.91 14.37
C PHE A 50 -11.62 11.05 13.76
N LEU A 51 -12.57 11.66 14.49
CA LEU A 51 -13.98 11.76 14.08
C LEU A 51 -14.21 12.33 12.67
N PRO A 52 -13.53 13.41 12.23
CA PRO A 52 -13.71 13.94 10.87
C PRO A 52 -13.32 12.92 9.78
N TRP A 53 -12.22 12.19 10.01
CA TRP A 53 -11.79 11.12 9.10
C TRP A 53 -12.81 9.98 9.08
N LEU A 54 -13.27 9.54 10.26
CA LEU A 54 -14.25 8.46 10.39
C LEU A 54 -15.57 8.82 9.69
N TYR A 55 -16.04 10.06 9.82
CA TYR A 55 -17.23 10.53 9.12
C TYR A 55 -17.07 10.42 7.60
N LEU A 56 -15.95 10.89 7.05
CA LEU A 56 -15.67 10.80 5.61
C LEU A 56 -15.53 9.36 5.13
N PHE A 57 -14.89 8.51 5.93
CA PHE A 57 -14.76 7.08 5.67
C PHE A 57 -16.14 6.42 5.55
N LEU A 58 -17.03 6.64 6.53
CA LEU A 58 -18.38 6.09 6.53
C LEU A 58 -19.22 6.63 5.38
N LYS A 59 -19.15 7.93 5.10
CA LYS A 59 -19.82 8.56 3.95
C LYS A 59 -19.37 7.93 2.62
N SER A 60 -18.11 7.51 2.55
CA SER A 60 -17.53 6.87 1.36
C SER A 60 -17.76 5.36 1.30
N SER A 61 -18.29 4.74 2.37
CA SER A 61 -18.51 3.29 2.46
C SER A 61 -19.86 2.83 1.88
N ASN A 62 -20.42 3.54 0.91
CA ASN A 62 -21.66 3.14 0.25
C ASN A 62 -21.37 2.49 -1.12
N GLN A 63 -22.28 1.65 -1.60
CA GLN A 63 -22.06 0.87 -2.82
C GLN A 63 -21.73 1.74 -4.03
N GLN A 64 -22.49 2.82 -4.26
CA GLN A 64 -22.24 3.73 -5.37
C GLN A 64 -20.81 4.28 -5.32
N LYS A 65 -20.38 4.76 -4.15
CA LYS A 65 -19.03 5.33 -4.01
C LYS A 65 -17.93 4.29 -4.17
N VAL A 66 -18.15 3.07 -3.70
CA VAL A 66 -17.22 1.95 -3.90
C VAL A 66 -17.08 1.61 -5.38
N GLU A 67 -18.18 1.53 -6.13
CA GLU A 67 -18.13 1.25 -7.57
C GLU A 67 -17.46 2.38 -8.37
N GLU A 68 -17.77 3.65 -8.06
CA GLU A 68 -17.10 4.81 -8.66
C GLU A 68 -15.60 4.82 -8.39
N THR A 69 -15.21 4.62 -7.13
CA THR A 69 -13.81 4.62 -6.70
C THR A 69 -13.04 3.49 -7.36
N THR A 70 -13.66 2.30 -7.47
CA THR A 70 -13.02 1.14 -8.11
C THR A 70 -12.68 1.41 -9.58
N LYS A 71 -13.62 2.00 -10.34
CA LYS A 71 -13.38 2.36 -11.74
C LYS A 71 -12.20 3.32 -11.89
N VAL A 72 -12.12 4.31 -11.02
CA VAL A 72 -11.03 5.29 -11.01
C VAL A 72 -9.71 4.63 -10.64
N MET A 73 -9.69 3.83 -9.57
CA MET A 73 -8.49 3.09 -9.14
C MET A 73 -7.96 2.18 -10.24
N ALA A 74 -8.84 1.45 -10.94
CA ALA A 74 -8.44 0.61 -12.08
C ALA A 74 -7.68 1.39 -13.15
N ALA A 75 -8.16 2.58 -13.52
CA ALA A 75 -7.49 3.44 -14.47
C ALA A 75 -6.14 3.99 -13.96
N PHE A 76 -6.01 4.22 -12.65
CA PHE A 76 -4.75 4.69 -12.04
C PHE A 76 -3.66 3.62 -12.02
N VAL A 77 -4.02 2.36 -11.73
CA VAL A 77 -3.02 1.30 -11.49
C VAL A 77 -2.71 0.44 -12.71
N GLN A 78 -3.51 0.53 -13.78
CA GLN A 78 -3.38 -0.33 -14.97
C GLN A 78 -1.96 -0.32 -15.59
N ASN A 79 -1.25 0.81 -15.50
CA ASN A 79 0.08 0.98 -16.11
C ASN A 79 1.22 0.89 -15.10
N ALA A 80 0.96 0.51 -13.84
CA ALA A 80 1.95 0.58 -12.76
C ALA A 80 3.29 -0.08 -13.13
N PHE A 81 3.27 -1.27 -13.73
CA PHE A 81 4.50 -1.94 -14.16
C PHE A 81 5.21 -1.21 -15.31
N GLU A 82 4.47 -0.71 -16.29
CA GLU A 82 5.03 0.03 -17.43
C GLU A 82 5.67 1.35 -16.96
N ASP A 83 5.04 2.03 -15.99
CA ASP A 83 5.54 3.26 -15.39
C ASP A 83 6.83 3.02 -14.59
N TYR A 84 6.98 1.85 -13.97
CA TYR A 84 8.22 1.47 -13.28
C TYR A 84 9.37 1.13 -14.23
N LYS A 85 9.10 0.55 -15.41
CA LYS A 85 10.17 0.09 -16.33
C LYS A 85 11.25 1.13 -16.61
N PRO A 86 10.96 2.38 -17.02
CA PRO A 86 12.02 3.36 -17.27
C PRO A 86 12.76 3.76 -15.99
N LEU A 87 12.08 3.81 -14.84
CA LEU A 87 12.72 4.14 -13.56
C LEU A 87 13.73 3.08 -13.15
N LEU A 88 13.32 1.81 -13.20
CA LEU A 88 14.18 0.67 -12.88
C LEU A 88 15.31 0.52 -13.90
N GLY A 89 15.00 0.75 -15.18
CA GLY A 89 15.94 0.69 -16.29
C GLY A 89 17.09 1.68 -16.12
N ASN A 90 16.73 2.94 -15.89
CA ASN A 90 17.70 4.02 -15.69
C ASN A 90 18.55 3.82 -14.43
N ALA A 91 17.95 3.31 -13.35
CA ALA A 91 18.67 3.07 -12.10
C ALA A 91 19.47 1.75 -12.08
N GLY A 92 19.34 0.89 -13.10
CA GLY A 92 20.06 -0.39 -13.18
C GLY A 92 19.62 -1.41 -12.11
N ILE A 93 18.34 -1.39 -11.73
CA ILE A 93 17.76 -2.19 -10.63
C ILE A 93 16.54 -3.01 -11.07
N GLN A 94 16.44 -3.33 -12.37
CA GLN A 94 15.32 -4.09 -12.95
C GLN A 94 15.18 -5.48 -12.32
N ASN A 95 16.28 -6.07 -11.87
CA ASN A 95 16.33 -7.38 -11.21
C ASN A 95 15.57 -7.42 -9.88
N LEU A 96 15.28 -6.27 -9.26
CA LEU A 96 14.50 -6.21 -8.02
C LEU A 96 13.02 -6.52 -8.25
N LEU A 97 12.49 -6.28 -9.46
CA LEU A 97 11.09 -6.49 -9.77
C LEU A 97 10.82 -7.96 -10.09
N LYS A 98 9.96 -8.59 -9.30
CA LYS A 98 9.46 -9.95 -9.51
C LYS A 98 7.99 -9.88 -9.95
N LYS A 99 7.69 -10.40 -11.13
CA LYS A 99 6.33 -10.47 -11.70
C LYS A 99 5.84 -11.92 -11.73
N GLU A 100 5.72 -12.50 -10.56
CA GLU A 100 5.41 -13.93 -10.37
C GLU A 100 3.93 -14.17 -10.04
N GLY A 101 3.13 -13.11 -9.95
CA GLY A 101 1.75 -13.17 -9.49
C GLY A 101 1.62 -13.21 -7.97
N SER A 102 0.40 -13.40 -7.50
CA SER A 102 0.07 -13.57 -6.08
C SER A 102 -1.05 -14.58 -5.87
N LEU A 103 -1.10 -15.12 -4.66
CA LEU A 103 -2.13 -16.01 -4.18
C LEU A 103 -2.88 -15.37 -3.02
N VAL A 104 -4.21 -15.36 -3.09
CA VAL A 104 -5.06 -15.16 -1.92
C VAL A 104 -5.57 -16.52 -1.49
N VAL A 105 -5.28 -16.92 -0.26
CA VAL A 105 -5.68 -18.24 0.26
C VAL A 105 -6.74 -18.10 1.33
N TYR A 106 -7.69 -19.03 1.29
CA TYR A 106 -8.82 -19.13 2.20
C TYR A 106 -8.78 -20.46 2.94
N LYS A 107 -9.18 -20.43 4.22
CA LYS A 107 -9.33 -21.62 5.07
C LYS A 107 -10.59 -22.42 4.74
N SER A 108 -11.54 -21.83 4.01
CA SER A 108 -12.78 -22.48 3.60
C SER A 108 -13.45 -21.80 2.40
N GLU A 109 -14.33 -22.54 1.70
CA GLU A 109 -15.20 -21.96 0.67
C GLU A 109 -16.10 -20.84 1.20
N ARG A 110 -16.54 -20.95 2.46
CA ARG A 110 -17.29 -19.89 3.12
C ARG A 110 -16.46 -18.62 3.30
N GLY A 111 -15.16 -18.76 3.59
CA GLY A 111 -14.21 -17.66 3.65
C GLY A 111 -14.15 -16.92 2.32
N ARG A 112 -13.90 -17.66 1.23
CA ARG A 112 -13.87 -17.12 -0.14
C ARG A 112 -15.19 -16.45 -0.54
N ALA A 113 -16.32 -17.04 -0.17
CA ALA A 113 -17.65 -16.49 -0.46
C ALA A 113 -17.89 -15.12 0.20
N LYS A 114 -17.27 -14.81 1.35
CA LYS A 114 -17.38 -13.48 1.97
C LYS A 114 -16.76 -12.38 1.11
N ASP A 115 -15.72 -12.72 0.34
CA ASP A 115 -15.03 -11.79 -0.55
C ASP A 115 -15.61 -11.81 -1.98
N SER A 116 -16.71 -12.53 -2.22
CA SER A 116 -17.32 -12.65 -3.55
C SER A 116 -17.67 -11.30 -4.18
N TYR A 117 -18.17 -10.35 -3.39
CA TYR A 117 -18.45 -9.00 -3.86
C TYR A 117 -17.17 -8.27 -4.32
N PHE A 118 -16.07 -8.40 -3.55
CA PHE A 118 -14.78 -7.83 -3.91
C PHE A 118 -14.29 -8.40 -5.24
N TRP A 119 -14.30 -9.73 -5.38
CA TRP A 119 -13.82 -10.40 -6.60
C TRP A 119 -14.70 -10.15 -7.83
N ASP A 120 -16.03 -10.11 -7.67
CA ASP A 120 -16.95 -9.73 -8.74
C ASP A 120 -16.65 -8.30 -9.22
N LEU A 121 -16.53 -7.37 -8.29
CA LEU A 121 -16.28 -5.97 -8.61
C LEU A 121 -14.90 -5.80 -9.28
N SER A 122 -13.87 -6.47 -8.80
CA SER A 122 -12.54 -6.50 -9.43
C SER A 122 -12.63 -7.03 -10.87
N LYS A 123 -13.32 -8.16 -11.08
CA LYS A 123 -13.51 -8.77 -12.41
C LYS A 123 -14.22 -7.83 -13.38
N ARG A 124 -15.31 -7.19 -12.93
CA ARG A 124 -16.08 -6.22 -13.73
C ARG A 124 -15.26 -5.00 -14.15
N ASN A 125 -14.16 -4.71 -13.46
CA ASN A 125 -13.25 -3.61 -13.74
C ASN A 125 -11.91 -4.08 -14.35
N GLY A 126 -11.88 -5.28 -14.94
CA GLY A 126 -10.76 -5.74 -15.77
C GLY A 126 -9.64 -6.44 -15.01
N VAL A 127 -9.80 -6.74 -13.72
CA VAL A 127 -8.82 -7.56 -12.99
C VAL A 127 -8.97 -9.02 -13.41
N GLU A 128 -7.90 -9.57 -13.98
CA GLU A 128 -7.78 -10.99 -14.27
C GLU A 128 -7.38 -11.78 -13.02
N PHE A 129 -8.08 -12.88 -12.76
CA PHE A 129 -7.73 -13.84 -11.72
C PHE A 129 -8.32 -15.22 -12.00
N ASN A 130 -7.75 -16.25 -11.38
CA ASN A 130 -8.23 -17.63 -11.44
C ASN A 130 -8.70 -18.09 -10.07
N LEU A 131 -9.85 -18.74 -10.00
CA LEU A 131 -10.25 -19.50 -8.81
C LEU A 131 -9.40 -20.75 -8.75
N LEU A 132 -8.80 -21.04 -7.60
CA LEU A 132 -8.02 -22.25 -7.37
C LEU A 132 -8.67 -23.14 -6.33
N ASN A 133 -8.70 -24.44 -6.61
CA ASN A 133 -8.93 -25.48 -5.63
C ASN A 133 -7.64 -25.77 -4.83
N ARG A 134 -7.74 -26.65 -3.83
CA ARG A 134 -6.62 -27.00 -2.96
C ARG A 134 -5.43 -27.61 -3.70
N GLU A 135 -5.66 -28.51 -4.63
CA GLU A 135 -4.60 -29.21 -5.37
C GLU A 135 -3.81 -28.21 -6.21
N GLU A 136 -4.51 -27.33 -6.93
CA GLU A 136 -3.91 -26.26 -7.73
C GLU A 136 -3.10 -25.26 -6.89
N ILE A 137 -3.48 -25.03 -5.63
CA ILE A 137 -2.70 -24.21 -4.70
C ILE A 137 -1.43 -24.95 -4.29
N LEU A 138 -1.51 -26.23 -3.94
CA LEU A 138 -0.36 -27.02 -3.48
C LEU A 138 0.64 -27.31 -4.60
N ASP A 139 0.19 -27.38 -5.85
CA ASP A 139 1.07 -27.45 -7.02
C ASP A 139 1.93 -26.18 -7.18
N ARG A 140 1.41 -25.02 -6.74
CA ARG A 140 2.11 -23.74 -6.78
C ARG A 140 2.93 -23.49 -5.52
N GLU A 141 2.35 -23.79 -4.36
CA GLU A 141 2.92 -23.53 -3.05
C GLU A 141 2.80 -24.74 -2.12
N PRO A 142 3.66 -25.76 -2.31
CA PRO A 142 3.63 -26.98 -1.49
C PRO A 142 3.76 -26.71 0.01
N ALA A 143 4.45 -25.62 0.38
CA ALA A 143 4.73 -25.24 1.77
C ALA A 143 3.47 -24.78 2.55
N LEU A 144 2.36 -24.45 1.89
CA LEU A 144 1.15 -24.00 2.58
C LEU A 144 0.42 -25.11 3.35
N GLY A 145 0.67 -26.38 2.99
CA GLY A 145 0.17 -27.55 3.70
C GLY A 145 -1.35 -27.51 3.96
N LYS A 146 -1.75 -27.46 5.24
CA LYS A 146 -3.17 -27.48 5.63
C LYS A 146 -3.84 -26.11 5.69
N GLN A 147 -3.09 -25.02 5.55
CA GLN A 147 -3.61 -23.66 5.74
C GLN A 147 -4.46 -23.16 4.56
N ALA A 148 -4.32 -23.75 3.37
CA ALA A 148 -5.09 -23.39 2.19
C ALA A 148 -6.14 -24.46 1.84
N HIS A 149 -7.40 -24.05 1.72
CA HIS A 149 -8.50 -24.89 1.26
C HIS A 149 -8.91 -24.54 -0.18
N CYS A 150 -9.04 -23.25 -0.47
CA CYS A 150 -9.27 -22.71 -1.81
C CYS A 150 -8.64 -21.32 -1.91
N GLY A 151 -8.58 -20.77 -3.12
CA GLY A 151 -7.78 -19.57 -3.35
C GLY A 151 -8.11 -18.83 -4.63
N ILE A 152 -7.40 -17.72 -4.81
CA ILE A 152 -7.44 -16.86 -5.98
C ILE A 152 -6.00 -16.64 -6.42
N TYR A 153 -5.71 -16.86 -7.70
CA TYR A 153 -4.43 -16.50 -8.30
C TYR A 153 -4.58 -15.24 -9.15
N GLN A 154 -3.75 -14.24 -8.89
CA GLN A 154 -3.69 -12.98 -9.64
C GLN A 154 -2.40 -12.97 -10.47
N PRO A 155 -2.44 -13.25 -11.79
CA PRO A 155 -1.23 -13.33 -12.61
C PRO A 155 -0.56 -11.96 -12.80
N ASN A 156 -1.33 -10.87 -12.72
CA ASN A 156 -0.85 -9.51 -12.96
C ASN A 156 -0.39 -8.81 -11.66
N TRP A 157 0.09 -9.59 -10.69
CA TRP A 157 0.70 -9.07 -9.45
C TRP A 157 2.23 -9.12 -9.54
N GLY A 158 2.89 -8.27 -8.76
CA GLY A 158 4.34 -8.31 -8.61
C GLY A 158 4.79 -7.74 -7.27
N HIS A 159 6.06 -7.91 -6.97
CA HIS A 159 6.68 -7.35 -5.78
C HIS A 159 8.14 -6.98 -6.06
N PHE A 160 8.71 -6.15 -5.20
CA PHE A 160 10.13 -5.87 -5.16
C PHE A 160 10.79 -6.75 -4.10
N ALA A 161 11.78 -7.56 -4.51
CA ALA A 161 12.53 -8.43 -3.60
C ALA A 161 13.25 -7.63 -2.49
N ASN A 162 13.61 -6.38 -2.76
CA ASN A 162 14.19 -5.48 -1.76
C ASN A 162 13.68 -4.03 -1.93
N PRO A 163 12.62 -3.63 -1.20
CA PRO A 163 12.04 -2.28 -1.28
C PRO A 163 13.00 -1.18 -0.81
N ALA A 164 13.92 -1.49 0.09
CA ALA A 164 14.93 -0.53 0.53
C ALA A 164 15.94 -0.25 -0.58
N GLU A 165 16.39 -1.28 -1.31
CA GLU A 165 17.25 -1.13 -2.48
C GLU A 165 16.56 -0.41 -3.63
N LEU A 166 15.26 -0.62 -3.84
CA LEU A 166 14.48 0.15 -4.80
C LEU A 166 14.62 1.66 -4.54
N VAL A 167 14.28 2.11 -3.33
CA VAL A 167 14.32 3.54 -3.00
C VAL A 167 15.76 4.08 -3.04
N LYS A 168 16.73 3.31 -2.56
CA LYS A 168 18.15 3.71 -2.60
C LYS A 168 18.67 3.81 -4.03
N GLY A 169 18.29 2.89 -4.92
CA GLY A 169 18.65 2.90 -6.32
C GLY A 169 18.05 4.08 -7.07
N LEU A 170 16.76 4.37 -6.86
CA LEU A 170 16.11 5.56 -7.43
C LEU A 170 16.73 6.86 -6.92
N ALA A 171 17.03 6.96 -5.62
CA ALA A 171 17.68 8.14 -5.05
C ALA A 171 19.13 8.32 -5.56
N LYS A 172 19.85 7.22 -5.80
CA LYS A 172 21.17 7.24 -6.43
C LYS A 172 21.07 7.76 -7.87
N GLU A 173 20.12 7.26 -8.63
CA GLU A 173 19.92 7.68 -10.02
C GLU A 173 19.50 9.15 -10.14
N PHE A 174 18.66 9.64 -9.23
CA PHE A 174 18.34 11.06 -9.13
C PHE A 174 19.60 11.92 -8.95
N LYS A 175 20.53 11.50 -8.08
CA LYS A 175 21.82 12.19 -7.89
C LYS A 175 22.73 12.11 -9.10
N ASN A 176 22.80 10.95 -9.77
CA ASN A 176 23.58 10.79 -11.01
C ASN A 176 23.12 11.75 -12.11
N ARG A 177 21.83 12.11 -12.12
CA ARG A 177 21.24 13.09 -13.05
C ARG A 177 21.41 14.54 -12.61
N GLY A 178 22.20 14.81 -11.57
CA GLY A 178 22.48 16.16 -11.06
C GLY A 178 21.53 16.63 -9.96
N GLY A 179 20.64 15.76 -9.46
CA GLY A 179 19.79 16.07 -8.32
C GLY A 179 20.57 16.16 -7.01
N THR A 180 20.16 17.07 -6.12
CA THR A 180 20.74 17.19 -4.78
C THR A 180 19.82 16.54 -3.75
N HIS A 181 20.37 15.65 -2.92
CA HIS A 181 19.65 15.06 -1.79
C HIS A 181 20.18 15.63 -0.48
N LEU A 182 19.30 16.31 0.25
CA LEU A 182 19.56 16.85 1.59
C LEU A 182 18.77 16.04 2.60
N THR A 183 19.41 15.60 3.67
CA THR A 183 18.76 14.90 4.78
C THR A 183 18.51 15.90 5.89
N ASP A 184 17.34 16.52 5.90
CA ASP A 184 16.93 17.53 6.89
C ASP A 184 15.38 17.58 6.98
N GLU A 185 14.85 18.12 8.09
CA GLU A 185 13.42 18.34 8.29
C GLU A 185 13.02 19.74 7.80
N VAL A 186 12.03 19.82 6.90
CA VAL A 186 11.43 21.11 6.53
C VAL A 186 10.47 21.56 7.63
N GLU A 187 10.81 22.64 8.34
CA GLU A 187 10.02 23.16 9.45
C GLU A 187 9.09 24.30 9.05
N ALA A 188 9.46 25.08 8.03
CA ALA A 188 8.66 26.20 7.55
C ALA A 188 8.69 26.33 6.02
N LEU A 189 7.57 26.82 5.49
CA LEU A 189 7.41 27.21 4.10
C LEU A 189 6.96 28.67 4.10
N GLU A 190 7.68 29.51 3.37
CA GLU A 190 7.43 30.96 3.33
C GLU A 190 7.05 31.42 1.93
N TYR A 191 6.26 32.49 1.91
CA TYR A 191 5.79 33.11 0.69
C TYR A 191 6.72 34.26 0.31
N LYS A 192 7.08 34.31 -0.97
CA LYS A 192 7.74 35.44 -1.63
C LYS A 192 6.91 35.75 -2.88
N ASP A 193 6.53 37.01 -3.06
CA ASP A 193 5.66 37.45 -4.17
C ASP A 193 4.35 36.66 -4.27
N ASN A 194 3.69 36.42 -3.12
CA ASN A 194 2.44 35.64 -3.00
C ASN A 194 2.52 34.19 -3.50
N LYS A 195 3.71 33.60 -3.58
CA LYS A 195 3.91 32.18 -3.90
C LYS A 195 4.79 31.50 -2.86
N PRO A 196 4.58 30.21 -2.56
CA PRO A 196 5.56 29.45 -1.78
C PRO A 196 6.86 29.40 -2.57
N ARG A 197 7.93 29.95 -1.99
CA ARG A 197 9.24 30.10 -2.66
C ARG A 197 10.41 29.73 -1.79
N ILE A 198 10.21 29.61 -0.48
CA ILE A 198 11.28 29.41 0.47
C ILE A 198 10.90 28.26 1.41
N ALA A 199 11.81 27.31 1.59
CA ALA A 199 11.75 26.30 2.63
C ALA A 199 12.85 26.58 3.66
N ARG A 200 12.49 26.57 4.94
CA ARG A 200 13.46 26.55 6.03
C ARG A 200 13.55 25.17 6.62
N THR A 201 14.77 24.73 6.80
CA THR A 201 15.05 23.44 7.41
C THR A 201 15.44 23.59 8.87
N LYS A 202 15.37 22.49 9.62
CA LYS A 202 15.67 22.45 11.04
C LYS A 202 17.14 22.75 11.35
N GLU A 203 18.06 22.34 10.48
CA GLU A 203 19.48 22.68 10.62
C GLU A 203 19.81 24.10 10.16
N GLY A 204 18.79 24.92 9.85
CA GLY A 204 18.93 26.35 9.57
C GLY A 204 19.20 26.69 8.10
N GLN A 205 19.07 25.72 7.18
CA GLN A 205 19.19 26.00 5.75
C GLN A 205 17.98 26.76 5.23
N THR A 206 18.21 27.65 4.28
CA THR A 206 17.17 28.38 3.55
C THR A 206 17.28 28.00 2.08
N LEU A 207 16.23 27.37 1.55
CA LEU A 207 16.19 26.86 0.18
C LEU A 207 15.16 27.67 -0.61
N GLU A 208 15.61 28.37 -1.66
CA GLU A 208 14.69 28.98 -2.63
C GLU A 208 14.30 27.97 -3.71
N PHE A 209 13.04 28.00 -4.16
CA PHE A 209 12.53 27.09 -5.18
C PHE A 209 11.45 27.72 -6.07
N ASP A 210 11.35 27.21 -7.29
CA ASP A 210 10.28 27.58 -8.22
C ASP A 210 9.03 26.69 -8.10
N HIS A 211 9.22 25.43 -7.73
CA HIS A 211 8.16 24.44 -7.59
C HIS A 211 8.38 23.61 -6.33
N LEU A 212 7.27 23.19 -5.71
CA LEU A 212 7.27 22.37 -4.52
C LEU A 212 6.40 21.13 -4.74
N VAL A 213 6.95 19.97 -4.40
CA VAL A 213 6.21 18.71 -4.32
C VAL A 213 6.27 18.20 -2.89
N ILE A 214 5.11 18.00 -2.26
CA ILE A 214 5.01 17.42 -0.92
C ILE A 214 4.83 15.90 -1.08
N ALA A 215 5.91 15.14 -0.86
CA ALA A 215 5.92 13.67 -0.92
C ALA A 215 6.30 13.07 0.45
N ALA A 216 5.74 13.61 1.54
CA ALA A 216 6.16 13.35 2.91
C ALA A 216 5.32 12.28 3.63
N GLY A 217 4.62 11.41 2.89
CA GLY A 217 3.80 10.33 3.47
C GLY A 217 2.83 10.83 4.56
N ALA A 218 2.87 10.20 5.73
CA ALA A 218 2.06 10.55 6.91
C ALA A 218 2.19 12.01 7.39
N TRP A 219 3.29 12.69 7.06
CA TRP A 219 3.54 14.08 7.47
C TRP A 219 3.07 15.10 6.43
N SER A 220 2.54 14.67 5.29
CA SER A 220 2.16 15.57 4.19
C SER A 220 1.10 16.59 4.59
N ALA A 221 0.08 16.19 5.35
CA ALA A 221 -0.97 17.12 5.80
C ALA A 221 -0.42 18.23 6.72
N ARG A 222 0.58 17.93 7.55
CA ARG A 222 1.24 18.93 8.42
C ARG A 222 1.98 19.99 7.60
N LEU A 223 2.63 19.58 6.50
CA LEU A 223 3.35 20.49 5.61
C LEU A 223 2.39 21.29 4.73
N ALA A 224 1.40 20.62 4.11
CA ALA A 224 0.41 21.27 3.24
C ALA A 224 -0.41 22.34 3.98
N LYS A 225 -0.74 22.10 5.26
CA LYS A 225 -1.45 23.07 6.10
C LYS A 225 -0.71 24.40 6.24
N LYS A 226 0.63 24.41 6.18
CA LYS A 226 1.43 25.65 6.20
C LYS A 226 1.23 26.51 4.96
N LEU A 227 0.73 25.92 3.87
CA LEU A 227 0.39 26.58 2.61
C LEU A 227 -1.11 26.89 2.48
N GLY A 228 -1.88 26.69 3.55
CA GLY A 228 -3.34 26.86 3.55
C GLY A 228 -4.12 25.69 2.93
N ASP A 229 -3.44 24.64 2.44
CA ASP A 229 -4.09 23.44 1.95
C ASP A 229 -4.37 22.47 3.10
N THR A 230 -5.65 22.24 3.39
CA THR A 230 -6.09 21.36 4.47
C THR A 230 -6.89 20.20 3.91
N PHE A 231 -6.36 18.99 4.09
CA PHE A 231 -7.04 17.75 3.76
C PHE A 231 -6.98 16.77 4.93
N ILE A 232 -7.90 15.80 4.91
CA ILE A 232 -8.06 14.81 5.97
C ILE A 232 -7.18 13.60 5.65
N LEU A 233 -6.11 13.46 6.42
CA LEU A 233 -5.15 12.36 6.38
C LEU A 233 -4.99 11.84 7.81
N ASP A 234 -5.12 10.54 7.98
CA ASP A 234 -4.76 9.85 9.22
C ASP A 234 -3.74 8.74 8.92
N THR A 235 -3.13 8.19 9.96
CA THR A 235 -2.07 7.20 9.85
C THR A 235 -2.57 5.82 10.25
N GLU A 236 -2.31 4.85 9.39
CA GLU A 236 -2.42 3.44 9.74
C GLU A 236 -1.02 2.89 10.04
N ARG A 237 -0.92 2.04 11.07
CA ARG A 237 0.35 1.40 11.42
C ARG A 237 0.32 -0.05 10.95
N GLY A 238 1.16 -0.35 9.96
CA GLY A 238 1.49 -1.73 9.58
C GLY A 238 2.67 -2.27 10.38
N TYR A 239 2.67 -3.58 10.63
CA TYR A 239 3.80 -4.30 11.21
C TYR A 239 4.32 -5.30 10.18
N ASN A 240 5.63 -5.51 10.16
CA ASN A 240 6.26 -6.52 9.32
C ASN A 240 7.49 -7.08 10.01
N THR A 241 7.91 -8.25 9.57
CA THR A 241 9.16 -8.89 9.94
C THR A 241 9.68 -9.65 8.74
N THR A 242 11.00 -9.79 8.64
CA THR A 242 11.65 -10.59 7.61
C THR A 242 12.36 -11.75 8.29
N LEU A 243 12.05 -12.97 7.86
CA LEU A 243 12.67 -14.19 8.39
C LEU A 243 13.87 -14.53 7.50
N PRO A 244 15.12 -14.47 8.00
CA PRO A 244 16.30 -14.74 7.17
C PRO A 244 16.45 -16.22 6.83
N THR A 245 15.88 -17.11 7.63
CA THR A 245 15.91 -18.57 7.40
C THR A 245 14.55 -19.15 7.77
N PRO A 246 13.54 -18.96 6.90
CA PRO A 246 12.16 -19.32 7.22
C PRO A 246 11.93 -20.84 7.32
N GLY A 247 12.84 -21.66 6.76
CA GLY A 247 12.70 -23.13 6.73
C GLY A 247 11.59 -23.62 5.79
N VAL A 248 10.96 -22.69 5.06
CA VAL A 248 9.96 -22.93 4.02
C VAL A 248 10.28 -22.02 2.84
N GLU A 249 9.89 -22.46 1.64
CA GLU A 249 10.05 -21.68 0.41
C GLU A 249 8.67 -21.32 -0.12
N LEU A 250 8.53 -20.07 -0.57
CA LEU A 250 7.33 -19.59 -1.26
C LEU A 250 7.75 -19.14 -2.66
N ASN A 251 6.99 -19.53 -3.67
CA ASN A 251 7.21 -19.15 -5.07
C ASN A 251 6.50 -17.84 -5.45
N ASN A 252 5.49 -17.45 -4.68
CA ASN A 252 4.62 -16.32 -4.90
C ASN A 252 4.39 -15.55 -3.59
N MET A 253 3.94 -14.30 -3.74
CA MET A 253 3.34 -13.59 -2.61
C MET A 253 2.02 -14.26 -2.22
N VAL A 254 1.86 -14.59 -0.94
CA VAL A 254 0.66 -15.23 -0.40
C VAL A 254 -0.03 -14.31 0.60
N MET A 255 -1.29 -14.00 0.35
CA MET A 255 -2.19 -13.26 1.22
C MET A 255 -3.12 -14.23 1.94
N PHE A 256 -3.09 -14.23 3.26
CA PHE A 256 -3.94 -15.08 4.10
C PHE A 256 -5.23 -14.33 4.42
N ALA A 257 -6.30 -14.63 3.69
CA ALA A 257 -7.49 -13.78 3.64
C ALA A 257 -8.19 -13.64 5.00
N GLU A 258 -8.30 -14.72 5.79
CA GLU A 258 -8.92 -14.65 7.11
C GLU A 258 -7.98 -14.08 8.19
N ASP A 259 -6.68 -14.30 8.07
CA ASP A 259 -5.68 -13.88 9.08
C ASP A 259 -5.14 -12.45 8.83
N LYS A 260 -5.43 -11.88 7.65
CA LYS A 260 -5.10 -10.50 7.27
C LYS A 260 -3.60 -10.18 7.35
N PHE A 261 -2.75 -11.13 6.95
CA PHE A 261 -1.33 -10.91 6.74
C PHE A 261 -0.88 -11.43 5.37
N VAL A 262 0.33 -11.00 4.98
CA VAL A 262 0.97 -11.38 3.73
C VAL A 262 2.34 -11.97 4.03
N ALA A 263 2.68 -13.05 3.33
CA ALA A 263 4.05 -13.55 3.22
C ALA A 263 4.55 -13.34 1.79
N THR A 264 5.77 -12.83 1.64
CA THR A 264 6.39 -12.57 0.34
C THR A 264 7.83 -13.08 0.36
N PRO A 265 8.27 -13.83 -0.66
CA PRO A 265 9.70 -14.15 -0.81
C PRO A 265 10.48 -12.86 -1.12
N MET A 266 11.58 -12.61 -0.40
CA MET A 266 12.36 -11.36 -0.50
C MET A 266 13.73 -11.56 -1.20
N ASN A 267 13.80 -12.49 -2.16
CA ASN A 267 15.05 -12.98 -2.76
C ASN A 267 15.13 -12.73 -4.28
#